data_AF-A0AAX6ETW6-F1
#
_entry.id   AF-A0AAX6ETW6-F1
#
_cell.length_a   1.000
_cell.length_b   1.000
_cell.length_c   1.000
_cell.angle_alpha   90.00
_cell.angle_beta   90.00
_cell.angle_gamma   90.00
#
_symmetry.space_group_name_H-M   'P 1'
#
loop_
_entity.id
_entity.type
_entity.pdbx_description
1 polymer ?
#
loop_
_entity_poly.entity_id
_entity_poly.type
_entity_poly.pdbx_seq_one_letter_code
_entity_poly.pdbx_strand_id
1 'polypeptide(L)'
;MGSKKRRRAERPTIHPRNKYSENPPDFSELASLYPSFRPFVFLSSRTGRPAIDWTDFNATRELTRVLLHRDHAVNWWIPDGQLCPTISNRSNYIHWIEDLLSSELIPSSHDSDHRVRGFDIGTGANCIYPLLGASLLGWSFVGSDVTAVALEWARKNVESNPHLSELIEIRKASSSLLSKSSPEESGSEDAAELASIENPGSLEYDRKEECYQEPPVLINVVRDGEEFDFCMCNPPFFESIEEAGLNPRTACGGTTDEMVCPGGELAFVTRIIEDSVTLKHSFRWFTSMVGKKSSLKFLISKLRKFGVSIVKTTEFVQGRTARWGLAWSFILPSKKLVAITSNAPRRNNHSFTLEIPSYLDTYFYFLLTQGLPRQFGASQVLKSLESFFLANGASCKTDFSSFSVNVTICNEQTGIKDGRNGETATGPTSNESNNLQCSFAEISFSVSVYEQIPGTLLVKGVFLDKENPLAGMFMSLLLQLEEALKKEFLNKLSRR
;
A
#
# COMPACT_ATOMS: atom_id res chain seq x y z
N MET A 1 -24.17 -19.62 33.80
CA MET A 1 -23.61 -19.14 32.51
C MET A 1 -22.66 -17.98 32.81
N GLY A 2 -21.34 -18.23 32.79
CA GLY A 2 -20.34 -17.19 32.99
C GLY A 2 -20.08 -16.46 31.67
N SER A 3 -20.36 -15.16 31.63
CA SER A 3 -20.07 -14.30 30.48
C SER A 3 -18.55 -14.25 30.25
N LYS A 4 -18.06 -14.83 29.14
CA LYS A 4 -16.68 -14.69 28.70
C LYS A 4 -16.45 -13.22 28.31
N LYS A 5 -15.89 -12.42 29.23
CA LYS A 5 -15.34 -11.10 28.90
C LYS A 5 -14.32 -11.27 27.77
N ARG A 6 -14.61 -10.71 26.58
CA ARG A 6 -13.60 -10.54 25.52
C ARG A 6 -12.38 -9.84 26.14
N ARG A 7 -11.20 -10.46 26.05
CA ARG A 7 -9.93 -9.82 26.40
C ARG A 7 -9.86 -8.51 25.59
N ARG A 8 -9.83 -7.38 26.28
CA ARG A 8 -9.65 -6.07 25.66
C ARG A 8 -8.27 -6.10 24.99
N ALA A 9 -8.19 -5.83 23.69
CA ALA A 9 -6.90 -5.66 23.02
C ALA A 9 -6.10 -4.60 23.78
N GLU A 10 -4.82 -4.87 24.04
CA GLU A 10 -3.93 -3.91 24.69
C GLU A 10 -3.88 -2.62 23.87
N ARG A 11 -3.81 -1.47 24.56
CA ARG A 11 -3.78 -0.17 23.87
C ARG A 11 -2.46 -0.08 23.11
N PRO A 12 -2.46 0.43 21.86
CA PRO A 12 -1.21 0.59 21.13
C PRO A 12 -0.28 1.53 21.90
N THR A 13 0.97 1.11 22.05
CA THR A 13 2.05 1.83 22.72
C THR A 13 3.10 2.26 21.71
N ILE A 14 4.08 3.05 22.17
CA ILE A 14 5.30 3.33 21.41
C ILE A 14 5.93 1.98 21.01
N HIS A 15 6.52 1.93 19.81
CA HIS A 15 7.12 0.71 19.28
C HIS A 15 8.20 0.19 20.25
N PRO A 16 8.27 -1.11 20.60
CA PRO A 16 9.20 -1.63 21.61
C PRO A 16 10.67 -1.30 21.36
N ARG A 17 11.13 -1.37 20.10
CA ARG A 17 12.51 -1.02 19.69
C ARG A 17 12.81 0.49 19.65
N ASN A 18 11.80 1.33 19.86
CA ASN A 18 12.01 2.77 19.95
C ASN A 18 12.74 3.10 21.25
N LYS A 19 13.82 3.89 21.18
CA LYS A 19 14.64 4.27 22.34
C LYS A 19 13.83 4.90 23.49
N TYR A 20 12.73 5.56 23.15
CA TYR A 20 11.88 6.28 24.10
C TYR A 20 10.66 5.47 24.59
N SER A 21 10.56 4.18 24.26
CA SER A 21 9.43 3.33 24.66
C SER A 21 9.32 3.18 26.18
N GLU A 22 10.42 2.79 26.81
CA GLU A 22 10.54 2.62 28.26
C GLU A 22 11.26 3.79 28.95
N ASN A 23 12.05 4.56 28.19
CA ASN A 23 12.90 5.64 28.70
C ASN A 23 12.52 6.99 28.06
N PRO A 24 11.43 7.65 28.50
CA PRO A 24 11.09 8.97 27.97
C PRO A 24 12.22 9.99 28.27
N PRO A 25 12.41 11.01 27.43
CA PRO A 25 13.46 11.99 27.65
C PRO A 25 13.38 12.70 29.01
N ASP A 26 14.49 12.70 29.75
CA ASP A 26 14.62 13.50 30.96
C ASP A 26 15.02 14.94 30.60
N PHE A 27 14.06 15.86 30.68
CA PHE A 27 14.31 17.26 30.35
C PHE A 27 15.24 17.97 31.33
N SER A 28 15.34 17.52 32.59
CA SER A 28 16.28 18.09 33.55
C SER A 28 17.71 17.70 33.19
N GLU A 29 17.92 16.43 32.85
CA GLU A 29 19.21 15.93 32.38
C GLU A 29 19.62 16.64 31.07
N LEU A 30 18.71 16.71 30.09
CA LEU A 30 18.97 17.40 28.83
C LEU A 30 19.30 18.89 29.04
N ALA A 31 18.59 19.59 29.92
CA ALA A 31 18.89 20.99 30.24
C ALA A 31 20.25 21.17 30.94
N SER A 32 20.71 20.15 31.68
CA SER A 32 22.04 20.15 32.29
C SER A 32 23.15 19.98 31.24
N LEU A 33 22.93 19.08 30.28
CA LEU A 33 23.91 18.76 29.22
C LEU A 33 23.95 19.78 28.09
N TYR A 34 22.82 20.44 27.80
CA TYR A 34 22.67 21.37 26.68
C TYR A 34 22.24 22.75 27.18
N PRO A 35 23.18 23.69 27.39
CA PRO A 35 22.88 25.05 27.85
C PRO A 35 21.90 25.81 26.96
N SER A 36 21.86 25.50 25.66
CA SER A 36 20.92 26.07 24.70
C SER A 36 19.48 25.56 24.88
N PHE A 37 19.28 24.37 25.45
CA PHE A 37 17.95 23.82 25.74
C PHE A 37 17.41 24.26 27.10
N ARG A 38 18.30 24.55 28.05
CA ARG A 38 17.95 24.97 29.42
C ARG A 38 16.90 26.09 29.52
N PRO A 39 16.91 27.17 28.69
CA PRO A 39 15.93 28.24 28.78
C PRO A 39 14.49 27.81 28.50
N PHE A 40 14.30 26.68 27.82
CA PHE A 40 12.97 26.17 27.45
C PHE A 40 12.36 25.23 28.49
N VAL A 41 13.12 24.82 29.50
CA VAL A 41 12.68 23.85 30.51
C VAL A 41 12.18 24.56 31.76
N PHE A 42 10.95 24.27 32.16
CA PHE A 42 10.34 24.78 33.39
C PHE A 42 9.73 23.65 34.22
N LEU A 43 9.47 23.89 35.50
CA LEU A 43 8.72 22.96 36.34
C LEU A 43 7.23 23.14 36.11
N SER A 44 6.57 22.12 35.56
CA SER A 44 5.12 22.15 35.32
C SER A 44 4.37 22.29 36.65
N SER A 45 3.60 23.37 36.79
CA SER A 45 2.76 23.62 37.97
C SER A 45 1.75 22.51 38.25
N ARG A 46 1.32 21.78 37.21
CA ARG A 46 0.34 20.68 37.32
C ARG A 46 0.95 19.35 37.80
N THR A 47 2.19 19.07 37.43
CA THR A 47 2.80 17.74 37.63
C THR A 47 4.05 17.77 38.51
N GLY A 48 4.60 18.96 38.79
CA GLY A 48 5.87 19.14 39.49
C GLY A 48 7.09 18.62 38.72
N ARG A 49 6.92 18.22 37.46
CA ARG A 49 7.98 17.64 36.63
C ARG A 49 8.54 18.67 35.64
N PRO A 50 9.83 18.58 35.28
CA PRO A 50 10.40 19.31 34.14
C PRO A 50 9.54 19.13 32.88
N ALA A 51 9.24 20.23 32.22
CA ALA A 51 8.38 20.32 31.04
C ALA A 51 8.89 21.40 30.09
N ILE A 52 8.44 21.36 28.84
CA ILE A 52 8.62 22.41 27.85
C ILE A 52 7.25 22.94 27.39
N ASP A 53 7.24 24.11 26.76
CA ASP A 53 6.07 24.61 26.06
C ASP A 53 6.01 23.97 24.68
N TRP A 54 5.03 23.08 24.49
CA TRP A 54 4.83 22.38 23.22
C TRP A 54 4.27 23.29 22.12
N THR A 55 3.83 24.50 22.46
CA THR A 55 3.37 25.53 21.50
C THR A 55 4.49 26.45 21.03
N ASP A 56 5.64 26.44 21.73
CA ASP A 56 6.83 27.18 21.31
C ASP A 56 7.63 26.38 20.27
N PHE A 57 7.72 26.93 19.05
CA PHE A 57 8.49 26.35 17.96
C PHE A 57 9.99 26.23 18.33
N ASN A 58 10.56 27.20 19.03
CA ASN A 58 11.98 27.15 19.39
C ASN A 58 12.25 26.08 20.44
N ALA A 59 11.38 25.93 21.44
CA ALA A 59 11.47 24.87 22.44
C ALA A 59 11.41 23.48 21.79
N THR A 60 10.47 23.28 20.86
CA THR A 60 10.30 21.99 20.16
C THR A 60 11.45 21.71 19.17
N ARG A 61 11.91 22.70 18.40
CA ARG A 61 13.08 22.60 17.54
C ARG A 61 14.34 22.24 18.31
N GLU A 62 14.58 22.92 19.44
CA GLU A 62 15.74 22.67 20.26
C GLU A 62 15.69 21.31 20.95
N LEU A 63 14.51 20.88 21.45
CA LEU A 63 14.32 19.52 21.96
C LEU A 63 14.66 18.47 20.88
N THR A 64 14.14 18.65 19.67
CA THR A 64 14.41 17.74 18.54
C THR A 64 15.90 17.68 18.22
N ARG A 65 16.59 18.83 18.18
CA ARG A 65 18.03 18.90 17.94
C ARG A 65 18.83 18.15 19.01
N VAL A 66 18.58 18.40 20.29
CA VAL A 66 19.36 17.76 21.37
C VAL A 66 19.11 16.26 21.45
N LEU A 67 17.89 15.80 21.14
CA LEU A 67 17.58 14.37 21.04
C LEU A 67 18.31 13.72 19.86
N LEU A 68 18.29 14.34 18.67
CA LEU A 68 19.04 13.83 17.52
C LEU A 68 20.54 13.75 17.79
N HIS A 69 21.11 14.80 18.39
CA HIS A 69 22.53 14.86 18.72
C HIS A 69 22.91 13.81 19.77
N ARG A 70 22.22 13.79 20.93
CA ARG A 70 22.55 12.89 22.05
C ARG A 70 22.29 11.43 21.69
N ASP A 71 21.12 11.16 21.12
CA ASP A 71 20.58 9.81 21.08
C ASP A 71 20.78 9.09 19.76
N HIS A 72 21.06 9.84 18.69
CA HIS A 72 21.20 9.33 17.32
C HIS A 72 22.51 9.78 16.66
N ALA A 73 23.37 10.57 17.34
CA ALA A 73 24.59 11.13 16.79
C ALA A 73 24.38 11.95 15.50
N VAL A 74 23.21 12.57 15.36
CA VAL A 74 22.83 13.37 14.18
C VAL A 74 22.90 14.86 14.50
N ASN A 75 23.74 15.59 13.77
CA ASN A 75 23.75 17.05 13.72
C ASN A 75 22.61 17.53 12.83
N TRP A 76 21.72 18.38 13.35
CA TRP A 76 20.48 18.70 12.64
C TRP A 76 19.99 20.12 12.94
N TRP A 77 19.46 20.79 11.93
CA TRP A 77 18.77 22.06 12.08
C TRP A 77 17.73 22.30 10.99
N ILE A 78 16.72 23.12 11.29
CA ILE A 78 15.76 23.63 10.32
C ILE A 78 15.55 25.13 10.52
N PRO A 79 15.28 25.88 9.44
CA PRO A 79 14.96 27.31 9.52
C PRO A 79 13.57 27.51 10.12
N ASP A 80 13.26 28.76 10.45
CA ASP A 80 11.95 29.12 10.97
C ASP A 80 10.85 28.84 9.93
N GLY A 81 9.65 28.52 10.43
CA GLY A 81 8.47 28.25 9.60
C GLY A 81 8.37 26.84 9.01
N GLN A 82 9.40 26.00 9.12
CA GLN A 82 9.36 24.61 8.64
C GLN A 82 8.71 23.67 9.66
N LEU A 83 8.24 22.51 9.20
CA LEU A 83 7.67 21.49 10.09
C LEU A 83 8.76 20.86 10.98
N CYS A 84 8.66 21.07 12.29
CA CYS A 84 9.54 20.43 13.26
C CYS A 84 9.07 19.00 13.59
N PRO A 85 9.87 17.95 13.33
CA PRO A 85 9.45 16.58 13.55
C PRO A 85 9.53 16.18 15.03
N THR A 86 8.61 15.32 15.48
CA THR A 86 8.70 14.65 16.78
C THR A 86 9.41 13.30 16.65
N ILE A 87 10.64 13.19 17.17
CA ILE A 87 11.52 12.01 16.97
C ILE A 87 10.84 10.69 17.30
N SER A 88 10.12 10.60 18.43
CA SER A 88 9.51 9.35 18.87
C SER A 88 8.50 8.80 17.85
N ASN A 89 7.62 9.64 17.28
CA ASN A 89 6.67 9.18 16.26
C ASN A 89 7.35 8.83 14.94
N ARG A 90 8.42 9.54 14.56
CA ARG A 90 9.17 9.23 13.34
C ARG A 90 9.92 7.89 13.47
N SER A 91 10.53 7.65 14.62
CA SER A 91 11.19 6.37 14.95
C SER A 91 10.20 5.20 15.00
N ASN A 92 8.96 5.39 15.48
CA ASN A 92 7.93 4.35 15.41
C ASN A 92 7.66 3.88 13.97
N TYR A 93 7.68 4.81 13.00
CA TYR A 93 7.47 4.47 11.61
C TYR A 93 8.66 3.67 11.04
N ILE A 94 9.89 4.11 11.32
CA ILE A 94 11.12 3.39 10.91
C ILE A 94 11.11 1.94 11.43
N HIS A 95 10.83 1.72 12.71
CA HIS A 95 10.80 0.37 13.26
C HIS A 95 9.63 -0.49 12.76
N TRP A 96 8.51 0.13 12.40
CA TRP A 96 7.44 -0.61 11.75
C TRP A 96 7.82 -1.07 10.34
N ILE A 97 8.56 -0.25 9.58
CA ILE A 97 9.12 -0.67 8.29
C ILE A 97 10.15 -1.79 8.50
N GLU A 98 10.98 -1.70 9.54
CA GLU A 98 11.91 -2.78 9.92
C GLU A 98 11.19 -4.10 10.19
N ASP A 99 10.04 -4.07 10.88
CA ASP A 99 9.18 -5.25 11.06
C ASP A 99 8.64 -5.79 9.73
N LEU A 100 8.19 -4.91 8.82
CA LEU A 100 7.68 -5.31 7.50
C LEU A 100 8.77 -5.99 6.66
N LEU A 101 9.99 -5.45 6.66
CA LEU A 101 11.13 -6.00 5.93
C LEU A 101 11.61 -7.33 6.53
N SER A 102 11.57 -7.46 7.85
CA SER A 102 11.94 -8.69 8.57
C SER A 102 10.85 -9.76 8.53
N SER A 103 9.65 -9.41 8.07
CA SER A 103 8.52 -10.34 8.03
C SER A 103 8.64 -11.32 6.87
N GLU A 104 8.12 -12.53 7.08
CA GLU A 104 8.01 -13.55 6.02
C GLU A 104 6.81 -13.31 5.08
N LEU A 105 6.24 -12.10 5.11
CA LEU A 105 5.04 -11.78 4.32
C LEU A 105 5.34 -11.77 2.82
N ILE A 106 6.53 -11.35 2.42
CA ILE A 106 7.02 -11.37 1.03
C ILE A 106 8.34 -12.17 0.97
N PRO A 107 8.68 -12.80 -0.17
CA PRO A 107 9.95 -13.49 -0.34
C PRO A 107 11.13 -12.56 -0.07
N SER A 108 12.09 -12.99 0.74
CA SER A 108 13.33 -12.25 1.02
C SER A 108 14.11 -11.99 -0.27
N SER A 109 14.71 -10.80 -0.39
CA SER A 109 15.82 -10.58 -1.32
C SER A 109 17.00 -11.37 -0.76
N HIS A 110 17.40 -12.45 -1.43
CA HIS A 110 18.28 -13.50 -0.90
C HIS A 110 19.77 -13.13 -0.78
N ASP A 111 20.11 -11.86 -0.56
CA ASP A 111 21.51 -11.44 -0.47
C ASP A 111 21.85 -10.97 0.94
N SER A 112 22.71 -11.73 1.61
CA SER A 112 23.14 -11.47 3.00
C SER A 112 23.96 -10.18 3.14
N ASP A 113 24.47 -9.64 2.03
CA ASP A 113 25.21 -8.37 2.00
C ASP A 113 24.34 -7.20 1.47
N HIS A 114 23.04 -7.43 1.25
CA HIS A 114 22.13 -6.39 0.76
C HIS A 114 21.90 -5.32 1.80
N ARG A 115 22.32 -4.09 1.48
CA ARG A 115 21.97 -2.90 2.25
C ARG A 115 20.56 -2.47 1.88
N VAL A 116 19.69 -2.39 2.90
CA VAL A 116 18.33 -1.88 2.74
C VAL A 116 18.36 -0.46 2.14
N ARG A 117 17.53 -0.24 1.12
CA ARG A 117 17.40 1.02 0.39
C ARG A 117 15.96 1.52 0.40
N GLY A 118 15.74 2.67 1.04
CA GLY A 118 14.44 3.34 1.17
C GLY A 118 14.27 4.53 0.22
N PHE A 119 13.02 4.89 -0.04
CA PHE A 119 12.65 6.13 -0.72
C PHE A 119 11.72 6.96 0.17
N ASP A 120 12.10 8.18 0.50
CA ASP A 120 11.30 9.11 1.29
C ASP A 120 10.63 10.16 0.40
N ILE A 121 9.29 10.18 0.43
CA ILE A 121 8.44 11.05 -0.37
C ILE A 121 8.06 12.28 0.46
N GLY A 122 8.53 13.46 0.04
CA GLY A 122 8.36 14.69 0.81
C GLY A 122 9.25 14.70 2.04
N THR A 123 10.56 14.60 1.82
CA THR A 123 11.55 14.49 2.91
C THR A 123 11.62 15.75 3.77
N GLY A 124 11.12 16.88 3.24
CA GLY A 124 11.05 18.16 3.94
C GLY A 124 12.43 18.75 4.24
N ALA A 125 12.45 19.98 4.76
CA ALA A 125 13.69 20.63 5.20
C ALA A 125 14.41 19.81 6.31
N ASN A 126 13.64 19.05 7.09
CA ASN A 126 14.15 18.27 8.21
C ASN A 126 14.85 16.96 7.80
N CYS A 127 14.56 16.38 6.64
CA CYS A 127 15.14 15.10 6.18
C CYS A 127 15.14 14.00 7.26
N ILE A 128 14.09 13.95 8.09
CA ILE A 128 14.16 13.22 9.35
C ILE A 128 14.20 11.70 9.17
N TYR A 129 13.48 11.16 8.18
CA TYR A 129 13.42 9.72 7.97
C TYR A 129 14.72 9.15 7.40
N PRO A 130 15.34 9.75 6.36
CA PRO A 130 16.65 9.31 5.88
C PRO A 130 17.71 9.35 6.98
N LEU A 131 17.78 10.44 7.75
CA LEU A 131 18.77 10.59 8.84
C LEU A 131 18.56 9.55 9.95
N LEU A 132 17.31 9.35 10.40
CA LEU A 132 17.02 8.36 11.44
C LEU A 132 17.25 6.93 10.95
N GLY A 133 16.81 6.58 9.75
CA GLY A 133 16.98 5.22 9.21
C GLY A 133 18.45 4.88 8.96
N ALA A 134 19.23 5.84 8.45
CA ALA A 134 20.68 5.68 8.29
C ALA A 134 21.39 5.54 9.64
N SER A 135 21.09 6.40 10.62
CA SER A 135 21.69 6.37 11.95
C SER A 135 21.33 5.10 12.75
N LEU A 136 20.05 4.69 12.72
CA LEU A 136 19.56 3.57 13.54
C LEU A 136 19.90 2.20 12.93
N LEU A 137 19.80 2.07 11.60
CA LEU A 137 19.77 0.77 10.93
C LEU A 137 20.75 0.67 9.74
N GLY A 138 21.55 1.71 9.47
CA GLY A 138 22.52 1.72 8.37
C GLY A 138 21.89 1.70 6.97
N TRP A 139 20.60 2.01 6.87
CA TRP A 139 19.84 2.04 5.62
C TRP A 139 20.32 3.17 4.72
N SER A 140 20.29 2.93 3.41
CA SER A 140 20.46 3.97 2.39
C SER A 140 19.11 4.54 1.97
N PHE A 141 19.08 5.80 1.52
CA PHE A 141 17.87 6.52 1.18
C PHE A 141 18.02 7.39 -0.05
N VAL A 142 16.92 7.51 -0.78
CA VAL A 142 16.64 8.66 -1.65
C VAL A 142 15.56 9.49 -0.98
N GLY A 143 15.86 10.72 -0.59
CA GLY A 143 14.89 11.70 -0.10
C GLY A 143 14.46 12.65 -1.21
N SER A 144 13.17 12.74 -1.47
CA SER A 144 12.62 13.60 -2.52
C SER A 144 11.75 14.72 -1.96
N ASP A 145 11.78 15.89 -2.60
CA ASP A 145 10.87 17.00 -2.30
C ASP A 145 10.63 17.87 -3.53
N VAL A 146 9.55 18.65 -3.52
CA VAL A 146 9.17 19.56 -4.62
C VAL A 146 9.69 20.98 -4.37
N THR A 147 9.91 21.38 -3.12
CA THR A 147 10.26 22.75 -2.78
C THR A 147 11.78 22.95 -2.73
N ALA A 148 12.27 24.07 -3.28
CA ALA A 148 13.71 24.37 -3.27
C ALA A 148 14.26 24.52 -1.85
N VAL A 149 13.48 25.11 -0.95
CA VAL A 149 13.85 25.33 0.46
C VAL A 149 14.01 24.00 1.20
N ALA A 150 13.07 23.07 1.05
CA ALA A 150 13.19 21.74 1.66
C ALA A 150 14.44 21.02 1.17
N LEU A 151 14.68 21.02 -0.15
CA LEU A 151 15.83 20.36 -0.75
C LEU A 151 17.16 20.97 -0.30
N GLU A 152 17.25 22.30 -0.19
CA GLU A 152 18.45 22.97 0.30
C GLU A 152 18.77 22.58 1.74
N TRP A 153 17.77 22.63 2.63
CA TRP A 153 17.97 22.31 4.04
C TRP A 153 18.15 20.82 4.31
N ALA A 154 17.48 19.95 3.55
CA ALA A 154 17.73 18.52 3.58
C ALA A 154 19.19 18.21 3.24
N ARG A 155 19.74 18.82 2.17
CA ARG A 155 21.16 18.66 1.82
C ARG A 155 22.09 19.16 2.92
N LYS A 156 21.84 20.35 3.48
CA LYS A 156 22.63 20.88 4.61
C LYS A 156 22.62 19.94 5.82
N ASN A 157 21.48 19.33 6.13
CA ASN A 157 21.37 18.36 7.22
C ASN A 157 22.14 17.06 6.92
N VAL A 158 22.12 16.57 5.68
CA VAL A 158 22.93 15.41 5.26
C VAL A 158 24.43 15.74 5.32
N GLU A 159 24.85 16.87 4.76
CA GLU A 159 26.25 17.34 4.73
C GLU A 159 26.83 17.59 6.13
N SER A 160 25.99 17.98 7.09
CA SER A 160 26.38 18.14 8.50
C SER A 160 26.69 16.82 9.22
N ASN A 161 26.45 15.68 8.56
CA ASN A 161 26.70 14.34 9.06
C ASN A 161 27.54 13.53 8.06
N PRO A 162 28.87 13.77 7.97
CA PRO A 162 29.72 13.09 6.97
C PRO A 162 29.63 11.57 7.00
N HIS A 163 29.47 10.99 8.20
CA HIS A 163 29.31 9.54 8.42
C HIS A 163 28.01 8.94 7.87
N LEU A 164 27.01 9.76 7.52
CA LEU A 164 25.74 9.35 6.91
C LEU A 164 25.59 9.84 5.46
N SER A 165 26.46 10.74 5.01
CA SER A 165 26.29 11.47 3.75
C SER A 165 26.24 10.56 2.51
N GLU A 166 27.05 9.50 2.48
CA GLU A 166 27.06 8.51 1.39
C GLU A 166 25.81 7.63 1.36
N LEU A 167 25.03 7.60 2.45
CA LEU A 167 23.82 6.81 2.55
C LEU A 167 22.59 7.55 2.04
N ILE A 168 22.64 8.87 1.85
CA ILE A 168 21.45 9.70 1.62
C ILE A 168 21.61 10.58 0.38
N GLU A 169 20.80 10.31 -0.64
CA GLU A 169 20.70 11.14 -1.84
C GLU A 169 19.46 12.04 -1.78
N ILE A 170 19.60 13.34 -2.10
CA ILE A 170 18.47 14.30 -2.14
C ILE A 170 18.09 14.65 -3.59
N ARG A 171 16.83 14.37 -3.96
CA ARG A 171 16.30 14.57 -5.32
C ARG A 171 15.16 15.58 -5.38
N LYS A 172 15.15 16.39 -6.44
CA LYS A 172 14.02 17.26 -6.75
C LYS A 172 12.93 16.45 -7.48
N ALA A 173 11.72 16.47 -6.95
CA ALA A 173 10.54 15.97 -7.64
C ALA A 173 10.00 17.05 -8.60
N SER A 174 9.55 16.64 -9.78
CA SER A 174 8.99 17.60 -10.75
C SER A 174 7.55 17.97 -10.36
N SER A 175 7.27 19.28 -10.27
CA SER A 175 5.92 19.80 -10.07
C SER A 175 5.16 20.04 -11.38
N SER A 176 5.80 19.86 -12.55
CA SER A 176 5.14 20.05 -13.85
C SER A 176 5.89 19.37 -14.99
N LEU A 177 5.19 18.53 -15.76
CA LEU A 177 5.53 18.29 -17.16
C LEU A 177 4.64 19.21 -17.98
N LEU A 178 5.07 20.46 -18.19
CA LEU A 178 4.60 21.35 -19.27
C LEU A 178 5.44 22.64 -19.26
N SER A 179 6.74 22.55 -19.56
CA SER A 179 7.40 23.64 -20.29
C SER A 179 7.20 23.36 -21.78
N LYS A 180 6.08 23.85 -22.34
CA LYS A 180 6.01 24.07 -23.78
C LYS A 180 7.17 25.02 -24.12
N SER A 181 7.99 24.58 -25.08
CA SER A 181 8.94 25.38 -25.83
C SER A 181 8.39 26.79 -26.08
N SER A 182 8.99 27.81 -25.46
CA SER A 182 8.87 29.18 -25.95
C SER A 182 9.73 29.31 -27.20
N PRO A 183 9.17 29.75 -28.34
CA PRO A 183 9.97 30.25 -29.44
C PRO A 183 10.62 31.56 -29.01
N GLU A 184 11.81 31.80 -29.54
CA GLU A 184 12.48 33.09 -29.55
C GLU A 184 11.51 34.18 -30.02
N GLU A 185 11.40 35.28 -29.29
CA GLU A 185 11.12 36.56 -29.93
C GLU A 185 11.63 37.74 -29.09
N SER A 186 12.56 38.44 -29.72
CA SER A 186 13.05 39.78 -29.46
C SER A 186 11.95 40.85 -29.62
N GLY A 187 11.97 41.91 -28.80
CA GLY A 187 11.32 43.17 -29.19
C GLY A 187 10.83 44.08 -28.06
N SER A 188 11.63 45.13 -27.79
CA SER A 188 11.28 46.53 -27.48
C SER A 188 10.25 46.93 -26.40
N GLU A 189 10.72 47.86 -25.57
CA GLU A 189 10.00 48.80 -24.70
C GLU A 189 9.03 49.72 -25.50
N ASP A 190 7.86 50.05 -24.95
CA ASP A 190 7.42 51.44 -24.64
C ASP A 190 5.94 51.59 -24.18
N ALA A 191 5.77 52.53 -23.24
CA ALA A 191 4.66 53.47 -22.99
C ALA A 191 3.22 53.06 -22.55
N ALA A 192 2.96 53.31 -21.26
CA ALA A 192 1.97 54.26 -20.66
C ALA A 192 0.47 54.36 -21.08
N GLU A 193 -0.36 54.29 -20.02
CA GLU A 193 -1.52 55.13 -19.62
C GLU A 193 -2.96 54.98 -20.20
N LEU A 194 -3.88 54.87 -19.22
CA LEU A 194 -5.20 55.52 -19.03
C LEU A 194 -6.53 54.90 -19.53
N ALA A 195 -7.34 54.57 -18.51
CA ALA A 195 -8.75 54.96 -18.27
C ALA A 195 -9.94 54.16 -18.86
N SER A 196 -10.59 53.42 -17.95
CA SER A 196 -12.05 53.30 -17.67
C SER A 196 -13.09 53.24 -18.79
N ILE A 197 -13.95 52.21 -18.75
CA ILE A 197 -15.43 52.29 -18.87
C ILE A 197 -16.05 51.00 -18.29
N GLU A 198 -17.09 51.16 -17.48
CA GLU A 198 -17.96 50.11 -16.93
C GLU A 198 -18.98 49.60 -17.97
N ASN A 199 -19.27 48.29 -17.98
CA ASN A 199 -20.63 47.75 -17.86
C ASN A 199 -20.65 46.22 -17.69
N PRO A 200 -21.48 45.63 -16.81
CA PRO A 200 -21.57 44.20 -16.58
C PRO A 200 -22.63 43.57 -17.51
N GLY A 201 -22.18 42.94 -18.59
CA GLY A 201 -23.01 42.14 -19.48
C GLY A 201 -22.70 40.66 -19.28
N SER A 202 -23.67 39.93 -18.73
CA SER A 202 -23.68 38.48 -18.57
C SER A 202 -23.27 37.74 -19.84
N LEU A 203 -22.07 37.16 -19.84
CA LEU A 203 -21.65 36.12 -20.78
C LEU A 203 -21.40 34.87 -19.94
N GLU A 204 -22.31 33.91 -20.06
CA GLU A 204 -22.14 32.55 -19.56
C GLU A 204 -20.92 31.94 -20.26
N TYR A 205 -19.77 31.98 -19.59
CA TYR A 205 -18.60 31.22 -20.00
C TYR A 205 -18.84 29.77 -19.56
N ASP A 206 -19.12 28.93 -20.54
CA ASP A 206 -19.19 27.48 -20.44
C ASP A 206 -17.84 26.97 -19.92
N ARG A 207 -17.70 26.88 -18.59
CA ARG A 207 -16.52 26.29 -17.94
C ARG A 207 -16.54 24.80 -18.21
N LYS A 208 -15.88 24.39 -19.29
CA LYS A 208 -15.28 23.06 -19.35
C LYS A 208 -14.41 22.92 -18.11
N GLU A 209 -14.84 22.10 -17.16
CA GLU A 209 -13.99 21.58 -16.09
C GLU A 209 -12.87 20.77 -16.76
N GLU A 210 -11.76 21.45 -17.10
CA GLU A 210 -10.50 20.75 -17.32
C GLU A 210 -10.17 20.08 -15.99
N CYS A 211 -10.26 18.75 -15.98
CA CYS A 211 -9.88 17.93 -14.83
C CYS A 211 -8.39 18.12 -14.59
N TYR A 212 -8.04 19.06 -13.71
CA TYR A 212 -6.67 19.24 -13.21
C TYR A 212 -6.27 17.93 -12.52
N GLN A 213 -5.50 17.10 -13.23
CA GLN A 213 -4.81 15.98 -12.62
C GLN A 213 -3.46 16.49 -12.11
N GLU A 214 -3.31 16.50 -10.78
CA GLU A 214 -2.03 16.78 -10.17
C GLU A 214 -0.95 15.81 -10.66
N PRO A 215 0.33 16.24 -10.70
CA PRO A 215 1.40 15.41 -11.20
C PRO A 215 1.59 14.13 -10.37
N PRO A 216 2.14 13.07 -10.99
CA PRO A 216 2.62 11.90 -10.29
C PRO A 216 3.62 12.26 -9.18
N VAL A 217 3.68 11.44 -8.15
CA VAL A 217 4.49 11.65 -6.94
C VAL A 217 5.85 10.95 -7.06
N LEU A 218 5.87 9.73 -7.59
CA LEU A 218 7.05 8.88 -7.72
C LEU A 218 7.50 8.71 -9.18
N ILE A 219 6.55 8.71 -10.12
CA ILE A 219 6.87 8.60 -11.55
C ILE A 219 7.70 9.83 -11.96
N ASN A 220 8.77 9.59 -12.73
CA ASN A 220 9.80 10.57 -13.13
C ASN A 220 10.78 11.01 -12.02
N VAL A 221 10.61 10.56 -10.77
CA VAL A 221 11.58 10.79 -9.68
C VAL A 221 12.39 9.53 -9.39
N VAL A 222 11.71 8.39 -9.46
CA VAL A 222 12.33 7.06 -9.52
C VAL A 222 12.95 6.89 -10.91
N ARG A 223 14.25 6.60 -10.97
CA ARG A 223 14.97 6.42 -12.24
C ARG A 223 14.74 5.00 -12.77
N ASP A 224 14.87 4.83 -14.07
CA ASP A 224 14.72 3.54 -14.72
C ASP A 224 15.72 2.52 -14.16
N GLY A 225 15.21 1.32 -13.83
CA GLY A 225 16.01 0.22 -13.27
C GLY A 225 16.36 0.36 -11.78
N GLU A 226 15.92 1.42 -11.10
CA GLU A 226 16.09 1.50 -9.64
C GLU A 226 15.10 0.59 -8.91
N GLU A 227 15.63 -0.12 -7.92
CA GLU A 227 14.87 -0.91 -6.98
C GLU A 227 15.07 -0.39 -5.55
N PHE A 228 14.02 -0.54 -4.75
CA PHE A 228 13.95 -0.10 -3.37
C PHE A 228 13.25 -1.16 -2.51
N ASP A 229 13.70 -1.30 -1.28
CA ASP A 229 13.06 -2.17 -0.29
C ASP A 229 11.75 -1.57 0.20
N PHE A 230 11.66 -0.24 0.27
CA PHE A 230 10.44 0.43 0.61
C PHE A 230 10.37 1.87 0.11
N CYS A 231 9.15 2.39 -0.05
CA CYS A 231 8.91 3.83 0.04
C CYS A 231 8.21 4.17 1.35
N MET A 232 8.40 5.40 1.83
CA MET A 232 7.69 5.95 2.97
C MET A 232 7.25 7.39 2.70
N CYS A 233 6.17 7.79 3.36
CA CYS A 233 5.62 9.13 3.21
C CYS A 233 4.92 9.57 4.49
N ASN A 234 5.13 10.83 4.88
CA ASN A 234 4.28 11.53 5.83
C ASN A 234 3.54 12.64 5.08
N PRO A 235 2.34 12.36 4.54
CA PRO A 235 1.69 13.24 3.58
C PRO A 235 1.28 14.57 4.23
N PRO A 236 1.12 15.65 3.43
CA PRO A 236 0.40 16.83 3.88
C PRO A 236 -1.01 16.41 4.32
N PHE A 237 -1.34 16.69 5.58
CA PHE A 237 -2.54 16.12 6.22
C PHE A 237 -3.82 16.90 5.95
N PHE A 238 -3.71 18.16 5.54
CA PHE A 238 -4.81 19.11 5.55
C PHE A 238 -5.25 19.50 4.14
N GLU A 239 -6.54 19.80 3.99
CA GLU A 239 -7.08 20.37 2.74
C GLU A 239 -6.90 21.88 2.68
N SER A 240 -6.79 22.54 3.85
CA SER A 240 -6.50 23.98 3.96
C SER A 240 -5.64 24.31 5.19
N ILE A 241 -4.99 25.47 5.15
CA ILE A 241 -4.18 25.99 6.27
C ILE A 241 -5.05 26.25 7.50
N GLU A 242 -6.32 26.61 7.29
CA GLU A 242 -7.28 26.85 8.38
C GLU A 242 -7.53 25.57 9.17
N GLU A 243 -7.67 24.42 8.49
CA GLU A 243 -7.77 23.10 9.13
C GLU A 243 -6.51 22.78 9.94
N ALA A 244 -5.34 23.15 9.41
CA ALA A 244 -4.05 22.94 10.05
C ALA A 244 -3.88 23.77 11.35
N GLY A 245 -4.46 24.97 11.39
CA GLY A 245 -4.45 25.86 12.56
C GLY A 245 -5.34 25.43 13.73
N LEU A 246 -6.18 24.40 13.57
CA LEU A 246 -7.16 23.98 14.59
C LEU A 246 -6.57 23.20 15.77
N ASN A 247 -5.27 22.92 15.82
CA ASN A 247 -4.64 22.23 16.94
C ASN A 247 -3.87 23.20 17.87
N PRO A 248 -4.53 23.80 18.88
CA PRO A 248 -3.94 24.86 19.72
C PRO A 248 -2.88 24.36 20.73
N ARG A 249 -2.51 23.07 20.69
CA ARG A 249 -1.68 22.43 21.74
C ARG A 249 -0.27 22.07 21.28
N THR A 250 0.07 22.33 20.03
CA THR A 250 1.39 22.08 19.45
C THR A 250 1.76 23.23 18.54
N ALA A 251 3.05 23.58 18.49
CA ALA A 251 3.56 24.54 17.52
C ALA A 251 3.17 24.06 16.12
N CYS A 252 2.32 24.81 15.44
CA CYS A 252 1.93 24.53 14.07
C CYS A 252 2.97 25.18 13.15
N GLY A 253 4.20 24.66 13.20
CA GLY A 253 5.23 24.98 12.20
C GLY A 253 5.02 24.14 10.94
N GLY A 254 5.34 24.69 9.78
CA GLY A 254 5.16 24.04 8.50
C GLY A 254 4.79 25.04 7.42
N THR A 255 5.38 24.88 6.24
CA THR A 255 4.97 25.67 5.07
C THR A 255 3.63 25.17 4.53
N THR A 256 2.95 25.99 3.73
CA THR A 256 1.69 25.61 3.07
C THR A 256 1.84 24.31 2.29
N ASP A 257 2.97 24.14 1.61
CA ASP A 257 3.25 22.98 0.77
C ASP A 257 3.57 21.71 1.59
N GLU A 258 4.06 21.85 2.82
CA GLU A 258 4.28 20.72 3.74
C GLU A 258 2.98 20.25 4.42
N MET A 259 2.00 21.14 4.53
CA MET A 259 0.82 20.92 5.37
C MET A 259 -0.44 20.66 4.56
N VAL A 260 -0.52 21.24 3.35
CA VAL A 260 -1.73 21.28 2.54
C VAL A 260 -1.50 20.67 1.17
N CYS A 261 -2.48 19.90 0.71
CA CYS A 261 -2.56 19.42 -0.66
C CYS A 261 -4.03 19.49 -1.11
N PRO A 262 -4.33 19.83 -2.37
CA PRO A 262 -5.69 19.69 -2.90
C PRO A 262 -6.21 18.25 -2.69
N GLY A 263 -7.42 18.14 -2.11
CA GLY A 263 -8.00 16.85 -1.70
C GLY A 263 -7.33 16.15 -0.50
N GLY A 264 -6.40 16.85 0.17
CA GLY A 264 -5.77 16.47 1.43
C GLY A 264 -4.98 15.17 1.36
N GLU A 265 -4.78 14.54 2.53
CA GLU A 265 -4.06 13.27 2.63
C GLU A 265 -4.67 12.16 1.76
N LEU A 266 -5.99 12.19 1.54
CA LEU A 266 -6.69 11.14 0.81
C LEU A 266 -6.32 11.15 -0.67
N ALA A 267 -6.30 12.34 -1.28
CA ALA A 267 -5.88 12.53 -2.67
C ALA A 267 -4.37 12.29 -2.83
N PHE A 268 -3.56 12.77 -1.88
CA PHE A 268 -2.11 12.57 -1.94
C PHE A 268 -1.73 11.07 -1.91
N VAL A 269 -2.22 10.32 -0.92
CA VAL A 269 -1.90 8.87 -0.82
C VAL A 269 -2.55 8.09 -1.96
N THR A 270 -3.69 8.55 -2.47
CA THR A 270 -4.29 8.01 -3.70
C THR A 270 -3.33 8.06 -4.89
N ARG A 271 -2.62 9.16 -5.10
CA ARG A 271 -1.64 9.28 -6.20
C ARG A 271 -0.46 8.34 -6.00
N ILE A 272 0.03 8.18 -4.77
CA ILE A 272 1.07 7.18 -4.46
C ILE A 272 0.57 5.77 -4.82
N ILE A 273 -0.70 5.45 -4.53
CA ILE A 273 -1.30 4.17 -4.92
C ILE A 273 -1.33 4.03 -6.44
N GLU A 274 -1.76 5.07 -7.16
CA GLU A 274 -1.81 5.06 -8.63
C GLU A 274 -0.42 4.88 -9.26
N ASP A 275 0.59 5.61 -8.78
CA ASP A 275 1.99 5.43 -9.19
C ASP A 275 2.52 4.04 -8.87
N SER A 276 2.11 3.46 -7.73
CA SER A 276 2.53 2.12 -7.34
C SER A 276 2.03 1.04 -8.31
N VAL A 277 0.90 1.25 -8.99
CA VAL A 277 0.39 0.33 -10.03
C VAL A 277 1.30 0.31 -11.26
N THR A 278 1.97 1.43 -11.55
CA THR A 278 2.95 1.52 -12.63
C THR A 278 4.31 0.96 -12.19
N LEU A 279 4.77 1.34 -11.00
CA LEU A 279 6.11 1.00 -10.50
C LEU A 279 6.23 -0.44 -9.98
N LYS A 280 5.13 -1.05 -9.52
CA LYS A 280 5.00 -2.44 -9.02
C LYS A 280 6.24 -3.00 -8.34
N HIS A 281 7.15 -3.59 -9.12
CA HIS A 281 8.31 -4.35 -8.67
C HIS A 281 9.53 -3.48 -8.34
N SER A 282 9.55 -2.19 -8.72
CA SER A 282 10.58 -1.23 -8.27
C SER A 282 10.58 -1.03 -6.76
N PHE A 283 9.50 -1.39 -6.06
CA PHE A 283 9.42 -1.34 -4.61
C PHE A 283 8.95 -2.67 -4.05
N ARG A 284 9.64 -3.17 -3.01
CA ARG A 284 9.14 -4.34 -2.26
C ARG A 284 7.94 -3.97 -1.39
N TRP A 285 8.00 -2.81 -0.73
CA TRP A 285 6.91 -2.24 0.04
C TRP A 285 6.62 -0.79 -0.35
N PHE A 286 5.35 -0.47 -0.54
CA PHE A 286 4.90 0.92 -0.52
C PHE A 286 4.29 1.22 0.84
N THR A 287 4.64 2.35 1.45
CA THR A 287 4.07 2.73 2.75
C THR A 287 3.74 4.22 2.82
N SER A 288 2.72 4.57 3.61
CA SER A 288 2.40 5.95 3.98
C SER A 288 1.85 6.02 5.41
N MET A 289 2.19 7.08 6.13
CA MET A 289 1.47 7.50 7.33
C MET A 289 0.11 8.10 6.91
N VAL A 290 -0.90 7.93 7.76
CA VAL A 290 -2.26 8.44 7.57
C VAL A 290 -2.70 9.12 8.87
N GLY A 291 -3.21 10.33 8.74
CA GLY A 291 -3.63 11.24 9.81
C GLY A 291 -5.03 10.97 10.33
N LYS A 292 -5.96 10.58 9.44
CA LYS A 292 -7.36 10.31 9.81
C LYS A 292 -7.73 8.84 9.56
N LYS A 293 -8.38 8.22 10.55
CA LYS A 293 -8.86 6.83 10.46
C LYS A 293 -9.91 6.62 9.35
N SER A 294 -10.68 7.66 9.00
CA SER A 294 -11.62 7.66 7.88
C SER A 294 -10.88 7.50 6.54
N SER A 295 -9.82 8.27 6.32
CA SER A 295 -8.95 8.19 5.13
C SER A 295 -8.40 6.77 4.97
N LEU A 296 -7.89 6.17 6.05
CA LEU A 296 -7.35 4.81 6.04
C LEU A 296 -8.36 3.77 5.49
N LYS A 297 -9.62 3.83 5.90
CA LYS A 297 -10.66 2.89 5.43
C LYS A 297 -10.88 3.00 3.92
N PHE A 298 -10.90 4.22 3.39
CA PHE A 298 -11.07 4.44 1.96
C PHE A 298 -9.85 3.95 1.16
N LEU A 299 -8.64 4.28 1.63
CA LEU A 299 -7.39 3.86 0.99
C LEU A 299 -7.27 2.33 0.91
N ILE A 300 -7.62 1.60 1.97
CA ILE A 300 -7.66 0.13 1.95
C ILE A 300 -8.65 -0.38 0.90
N SER A 301 -9.82 0.24 0.76
CA SER A 301 -10.80 -0.12 -0.26
C SER A 301 -10.26 0.12 -1.67
N LYS A 302 -9.57 1.25 -1.89
CA LYS A 302 -8.95 1.59 -3.18
C LYS A 302 -7.83 0.61 -3.54
N LEU A 303 -6.94 0.29 -2.61
CA LEU A 303 -5.89 -0.72 -2.77
C LEU A 303 -6.44 -2.08 -3.23
N ARG A 304 -7.54 -2.54 -2.62
CA ARG A 304 -8.20 -3.80 -3.02
C ARG A 304 -8.72 -3.75 -4.46
N LYS A 305 -9.20 -2.60 -4.93
CA LYS A 305 -9.67 -2.43 -6.32
C LYS A 305 -8.53 -2.51 -7.34
N PHE A 306 -7.32 -2.12 -6.96
CA PHE A 306 -6.12 -2.17 -7.82
C PHE A 306 -5.35 -3.49 -7.73
N GLY A 307 -5.87 -4.50 -7.04
CA GLY A 307 -5.30 -5.84 -7.05
C GLY A 307 -3.97 -5.99 -6.32
N VAL A 308 -3.69 -5.16 -5.30
CA VAL A 308 -2.49 -5.36 -4.47
C VAL A 308 -2.54 -6.71 -3.76
N SER A 309 -1.38 -7.37 -3.65
CA SER A 309 -1.29 -8.72 -3.08
C SER A 309 -1.38 -8.71 -1.56
N ILE A 310 -0.81 -7.68 -0.93
CA ILE A 310 -0.74 -7.57 0.53
C ILE A 310 -1.09 -6.15 0.95
N VAL A 311 -1.88 -6.03 2.02
CA VAL A 311 -2.14 -4.78 2.72
C VAL A 311 -1.91 -5.00 4.22
N LYS A 312 -1.13 -4.12 4.85
CA LYS A 312 -0.90 -4.09 6.29
C LYS A 312 -1.15 -2.71 6.84
N THR A 313 -1.58 -2.67 8.10
CA THR A 313 -1.83 -1.42 8.82
C THR A 313 -1.31 -1.52 10.24
N THR A 314 -0.90 -0.39 10.79
CA THR A 314 -0.57 -0.27 12.21
C THR A 314 -1.12 1.03 12.77
N GLU A 315 -1.04 1.20 14.10
CA GLU A 315 -1.40 2.43 14.80
C GLU A 315 -0.16 2.93 15.57
N PHE A 316 0.26 4.15 15.26
CA PHE A 316 1.32 4.85 15.98
C PHE A 316 0.66 5.74 17.05
N VAL A 317 0.96 5.48 18.32
CA VAL A 317 0.42 6.25 19.43
C VAL A 317 1.56 6.95 20.16
N GLN A 318 1.50 8.29 20.19
CA GLN A 318 2.37 9.12 21.02
C GLN A 318 1.51 10.09 21.84
N GLY A 319 1.40 9.82 23.15
CA GLY A 319 0.57 10.62 24.04
C GLY A 319 -0.91 10.59 23.64
N ARG A 320 -1.44 11.72 23.18
CA ARG A 320 -2.83 11.85 22.72
C ARG A 320 -2.99 11.76 21.20
N THR A 321 -1.88 11.80 20.46
CA THR A 321 -1.88 11.81 19.01
C THR A 321 -1.78 10.38 18.51
N ALA A 322 -2.81 9.93 17.79
CA ALA A 322 -2.78 8.69 17.04
C ALA A 322 -2.55 9.00 15.56
N ARG A 323 -1.73 8.18 14.92
CA ARG A 323 -1.53 8.12 13.47
C ARG A 323 -1.63 6.67 13.05
N TRP A 324 -1.87 6.41 11.76
CA TRP A 324 -1.95 5.07 11.23
C TRP A 324 -0.85 4.87 10.18
N GLY A 325 -0.23 3.69 10.17
CA GLY A 325 0.61 3.26 9.05
C GLY A 325 -0.22 2.45 8.07
N LEU A 326 -0.05 2.69 6.79
CA LEU A 326 -0.60 1.90 5.69
C LEU A 326 0.57 1.38 4.85
N ALA A 327 0.61 0.07 4.60
CA ALA A 327 1.62 -0.58 3.79
C ALA A 327 0.97 -1.53 2.79
N TRP A 328 1.50 -1.60 1.58
CA TRP A 328 1.05 -2.53 0.56
C TRP A 328 2.19 -3.04 -0.30
N SER A 329 1.98 -4.20 -0.92
CA SER A 329 2.94 -4.80 -1.85
C SER A 329 2.22 -5.49 -3.01
N PHE A 330 2.84 -5.44 -4.18
CA PHE A 330 2.44 -6.24 -5.35
C PHE A 330 3.15 -7.60 -5.40
N ILE A 331 4.12 -7.84 -4.51
CA ILE A 331 4.81 -9.12 -4.40
C ILE A 331 3.87 -10.14 -3.76
N LEU A 332 3.79 -11.34 -4.36
CA LEU A 332 2.97 -12.42 -3.85
C LEU A 332 3.48 -12.92 -2.49
N PRO A 333 2.60 -13.34 -1.57
CA PRO A 333 3.03 -13.84 -0.27
C PRO A 333 3.86 -15.12 -0.36
N SER A 334 4.82 -15.27 0.55
CA SER A 334 5.59 -16.52 0.72
C SER A 334 4.69 -17.66 1.19
N LYS A 335 4.75 -18.83 0.53
CA LYS A 335 4.02 -20.04 0.94
C LYS A 335 4.73 -20.69 2.14
N LYS A 336 4.07 -20.76 3.30
CA LYS A 336 4.41 -21.78 4.31
C LYS A 336 3.39 -22.91 4.27
N LEU A 337 3.84 -24.11 3.88
CA LEU A 337 3.17 -25.38 4.14
C LEU A 337 2.95 -25.50 5.66
N VAL A 338 1.72 -25.31 6.13
CA VAL A 338 1.36 -25.72 7.48
C VAL A 338 1.16 -27.23 7.45
N ALA A 339 2.22 -27.96 7.79
CA ALA A 339 2.14 -29.37 8.13
C ALA A 339 1.20 -29.54 9.34
N ILE A 340 0.23 -30.42 9.16
CA ILE A 340 -0.78 -30.81 10.13
C ILE A 340 -0.10 -31.60 11.25
N THR A 341 -0.19 -31.12 12.49
CA THR A 341 -0.15 -31.98 13.68
C THR A 341 -1.31 -31.64 14.60
N SER A 342 -2.42 -32.37 14.44
CA SER A 342 -3.15 -32.96 15.57
C SER A 342 -4.32 -33.80 15.05
N ASN A 343 -4.22 -35.11 15.28
CA ASN A 343 -5.26 -36.11 15.08
C ASN A 343 -6.53 -35.79 15.88
N ALA A 344 -7.70 -35.81 15.22
CA ALA A 344 -8.94 -36.48 15.69
C ALA A 344 -10.08 -36.29 14.67
N PRO A 345 -10.91 -37.33 14.40
CA PRO A 345 -12.03 -37.24 13.46
C PRO A 345 -13.30 -36.79 14.18
N ARG A 346 -13.96 -35.72 13.71
CA ARG A 346 -15.38 -35.47 14.02
C ARG A 346 -16.09 -34.80 12.84
N ARG A 347 -17.01 -35.57 12.21
CA ARG A 347 -18.16 -35.03 11.47
C ARG A 347 -19.06 -34.29 12.47
N ASN A 348 -19.44 -33.05 12.15
CA ASN A 348 -20.80 -32.52 12.34
C ASN A 348 -20.95 -31.12 11.72
N ASN A 349 -21.98 -30.99 10.88
CA ASN A 349 -22.50 -29.74 10.32
C ASN A 349 -22.88 -28.76 11.42
N HIS A 350 -22.27 -27.57 11.53
CA HIS A 350 -22.86 -26.39 12.18
C HIS A 350 -22.48 -25.12 11.39
N SER A 351 -23.51 -24.39 10.94
CA SER A 351 -23.41 -23.06 10.36
C SER A 351 -23.01 -22.03 11.43
N PHE A 352 -22.02 -21.19 11.13
CA PHE A 352 -21.79 -19.93 11.82
C PHE A 352 -21.27 -18.86 10.85
N THR A 353 -21.76 -17.63 11.02
CA THR A 353 -21.24 -16.44 10.33
C THR A 353 -20.00 -15.96 11.07
N LEU A 354 -18.86 -15.90 10.36
CA LEU A 354 -17.61 -15.38 10.87
C LEU A 354 -17.16 -14.20 10.00
N GLU A 355 -17.20 -13.00 10.56
CA GLU A 355 -16.39 -11.89 10.07
C GLU A 355 -14.97 -12.08 10.61
N ILE A 356 -13.99 -12.19 9.71
CA ILE A 356 -12.68 -11.49 9.71
C ILE A 356 -11.84 -11.97 8.51
N PRO A 357 -11.05 -11.07 7.87
CA PRO A 357 -10.32 -11.34 6.63
C PRO A 357 -8.90 -11.83 6.89
N SER A 358 -8.45 -12.85 6.15
CA SER A 358 -7.05 -13.07 5.80
C SER A 358 -6.91 -14.16 4.74
N TYR A 359 -6.02 -13.89 3.79
CA TYR A 359 -5.42 -14.79 2.82
C TYR A 359 -5.08 -16.19 3.37
N LEU A 360 -5.15 -17.17 2.47
CA LEU A 360 -4.79 -18.59 2.57
C LEU A 360 -5.81 -19.49 3.30
N ASP A 361 -6.84 -19.88 2.54
CA ASP A 361 -7.26 -21.28 2.47
C ASP A 361 -8.01 -21.51 1.16
N THR A 362 -7.59 -22.51 0.38
CA THR A 362 -8.23 -23.21 -0.78
C THR A 362 -9.45 -22.60 -1.51
N TYR A 363 -9.50 -21.29 -1.72
CA TYR A 363 -10.63 -20.60 -2.34
C TYR A 363 -10.13 -19.51 -3.28
N PHE A 364 -10.46 -19.64 -4.57
CA PHE A 364 -10.22 -18.61 -5.57
C PHE A 364 -11.42 -17.66 -5.61
N TYR A 365 -11.18 -16.37 -5.37
CA TYR A 365 -12.15 -15.30 -5.54
C TYR A 365 -11.77 -14.52 -6.79
N PHE A 366 -12.66 -14.46 -7.78
CA PHE A 366 -12.51 -13.55 -8.91
C PHE A 366 -13.67 -12.55 -8.98
N LEU A 367 -13.33 -11.26 -9.01
CA LEU A 367 -14.26 -10.14 -9.17
C LEU A 367 -14.57 -9.99 -10.67
N LEU A 368 -15.70 -10.52 -11.11
CA LEU A 368 -16.12 -10.44 -12.52
C LEU A 368 -16.75 -9.10 -12.92
N THR A 369 -16.71 -8.06 -12.08
CA THR A 369 -17.53 -6.86 -12.35
C THR A 369 -16.85 -5.57 -11.88
N GLN A 370 -15.72 -5.21 -12.47
CA GLN A 370 -15.48 -3.78 -12.75
C GLN A 370 -16.38 -3.43 -13.94
N GLY A 371 -17.56 -2.85 -13.68
CA GLY A 371 -18.30 -2.10 -14.71
C GLY A 371 -19.40 -2.81 -15.51
N LEU A 372 -20.01 -3.89 -15.03
CA LEU A 372 -21.32 -4.29 -15.56
C LEU A 372 -22.41 -3.44 -14.87
N PRO A 373 -23.11 -2.52 -15.56
CA PRO A 373 -24.35 -1.95 -15.01
C PRO A 373 -25.33 -3.10 -14.68
N ARG A 374 -26.35 -2.83 -13.84
CA ARG A 374 -27.41 -3.72 -13.26
C ARG A 374 -28.17 -4.69 -14.22
N GLN A 375 -27.58 -5.15 -15.31
CA GLN A 375 -28.25 -5.75 -16.46
C GLN A 375 -28.13 -7.29 -16.52
N PHE A 376 -27.20 -7.90 -15.80
CA PHE A 376 -27.01 -9.37 -15.80
C PHE A 376 -27.07 -9.94 -14.38
N GLY A 377 -27.93 -10.94 -14.17
CA GLY A 377 -28.17 -11.58 -12.86
C GLY A 377 -27.34 -12.85 -12.64
N ALA A 378 -27.23 -13.30 -11.39
CA ALA A 378 -26.47 -14.49 -10.99
C ALA A 378 -26.83 -15.76 -11.80
N SER A 379 -28.10 -15.91 -12.18
CA SER A 379 -28.57 -17.04 -13.00
C SER A 379 -27.95 -17.06 -14.40
N GLN A 380 -27.70 -15.90 -15.02
CA GLN A 380 -27.08 -15.84 -16.35
C GLN A 380 -25.59 -16.18 -16.29
N VAL A 381 -24.90 -15.71 -15.24
CA VAL A 381 -23.50 -16.07 -14.98
C VAL A 381 -23.36 -17.57 -14.73
N LEU A 382 -24.29 -18.17 -13.96
CA LEU A 382 -24.30 -19.61 -13.68
C LEU A 382 -24.44 -20.46 -14.96
N LYS A 383 -25.28 -20.03 -15.91
CA LYS A 383 -25.42 -20.71 -17.21
C LYS A 383 -24.18 -20.58 -18.09
N SER A 384 -23.52 -19.41 -18.08
CA SER A 384 -22.26 -19.21 -18.80
C SER A 384 -21.13 -20.07 -18.22
N LEU A 385 -21.09 -20.23 -16.88
CA LEU A 385 -20.15 -21.14 -16.21
C LEU A 385 -20.33 -22.59 -16.67
N GLU A 386 -21.56 -23.10 -16.59
CA GLU A 386 -21.88 -24.46 -17.04
C GLU A 386 -21.53 -24.68 -18.53
N SER A 387 -21.88 -23.71 -19.39
CA SER A 387 -21.58 -23.77 -20.83
C SER A 387 -20.08 -23.81 -21.11
N PHE A 388 -19.28 -23.02 -20.38
CA PHE A 388 -17.83 -23.01 -20.53
C PHE A 388 -17.21 -24.36 -20.18
N PHE A 389 -17.60 -24.95 -19.05
CA PHE A 389 -17.02 -26.21 -18.60
C PHE A 389 -17.44 -27.40 -19.48
N LEU A 390 -18.70 -27.44 -19.93
CA LEU A 390 -19.16 -28.43 -20.92
C LEU A 390 -18.38 -28.31 -22.23
N ALA A 391 -18.11 -27.10 -22.71
CA ALA A 391 -17.31 -26.87 -23.92
C ALA A 391 -15.85 -27.33 -23.79
N ASN A 392 -15.33 -27.41 -22.57
CA ASN A 392 -13.98 -27.89 -22.27
C ASN A 392 -13.94 -29.38 -21.85
N GLY A 393 -14.98 -30.15 -22.18
CA GLY A 393 -15.02 -31.60 -21.96
C GLY A 393 -15.24 -32.01 -20.50
N ALA A 394 -15.68 -31.09 -19.64
CA ALA A 394 -15.99 -31.40 -18.24
C ALA A 394 -17.46 -31.80 -18.06
N SER A 395 -17.72 -32.73 -17.15
CA SER A 395 -19.07 -33.03 -16.68
C SER A 395 -19.50 -31.98 -15.65
N CYS A 396 -20.72 -31.44 -15.77
CA CYS A 396 -21.22 -30.39 -14.90
C CYS A 396 -22.54 -30.81 -14.22
N LYS A 397 -22.68 -30.47 -12.94
CA LYS A 397 -23.93 -30.59 -12.18
C LYS A 397 -24.24 -29.25 -11.51
N THR A 398 -25.20 -28.53 -12.09
CA THR A 398 -25.63 -27.21 -11.61
C THR A 398 -26.69 -27.32 -10.52
N ASP A 399 -26.50 -26.59 -9.43
CA ASP A 399 -27.45 -26.40 -8.35
C ASP A 399 -27.89 -24.93 -8.29
N PHE A 400 -29.10 -24.67 -8.77
CA PHE A 400 -29.71 -23.35 -8.78
C PHE A 400 -30.13 -22.85 -7.39
N SER A 401 -30.25 -23.74 -6.40
CA SER A 401 -30.60 -23.36 -5.02
C SER A 401 -29.41 -22.79 -4.25
N SER A 402 -28.20 -23.32 -4.51
CA SER A 402 -26.94 -22.85 -3.94
C SER A 402 -26.14 -21.94 -4.87
N PHE A 403 -26.66 -21.65 -6.07
CA PHE A 403 -25.98 -20.95 -7.16
C PHE A 403 -24.57 -21.51 -7.42
N SER A 404 -24.46 -22.83 -7.54
CA SER A 404 -23.18 -23.52 -7.74
C SER A 404 -23.20 -24.50 -8.91
N VAL A 405 -22.03 -24.78 -9.47
CA VAL A 405 -21.79 -25.77 -10.52
C VAL A 405 -20.68 -26.69 -10.03
N ASN A 406 -20.98 -27.98 -9.84
CA ASN A 406 -19.96 -28.98 -9.59
C ASN A 406 -19.43 -29.49 -10.93
N VAL A 407 -18.13 -29.47 -11.11
CA VAL A 407 -17.44 -29.79 -12.35
C VAL A 407 -16.51 -30.96 -12.09
N THR A 408 -16.56 -31.95 -12.97
CA THR A 408 -15.75 -33.17 -12.91
C THR A 408 -15.06 -33.38 -14.25
N ILE A 409 -13.74 -33.55 -14.22
CA ILE A 409 -12.91 -33.77 -15.41
C ILE A 409 -12.27 -35.16 -15.31
N CYS A 410 -12.56 -36.01 -16.28
CA CYS A 410 -11.90 -37.31 -16.44
C CYS A 410 -10.74 -37.16 -17.42
N ASN A 411 -9.56 -37.62 -17.03
CA ASN A 411 -8.34 -37.48 -17.83
C ASN A 411 -8.27 -38.51 -18.98
N GLU A 412 -9.23 -38.48 -19.90
CA GLU A 412 -9.20 -39.27 -21.14
C GLU A 412 -9.15 -38.42 -22.43
N GLN A 413 -9.24 -37.08 -22.36
CA GLN A 413 -9.47 -36.28 -23.57
C GLN A 413 -8.72 -34.94 -23.63
N THR A 414 -7.44 -34.92 -23.25
CA THR A 414 -6.53 -33.86 -23.75
C THR A 414 -5.46 -34.49 -24.63
N GLY A 415 -5.80 -34.70 -25.90
CA GLY A 415 -4.84 -35.02 -26.93
C GLY A 415 -3.88 -33.84 -27.12
N ILE A 416 -2.78 -33.83 -26.37
CA ILE A 416 -1.58 -33.09 -26.75
C ILE A 416 -1.02 -33.83 -27.96
N LYS A 417 -1.25 -33.26 -29.15
CA LYS A 417 -0.50 -33.63 -30.35
C LYS A 417 0.93 -33.15 -30.18
N ASP A 418 1.79 -34.00 -29.62
CA ASP A 418 3.22 -33.87 -29.84
C ASP A 418 3.50 -34.26 -31.29
N GLY A 419 3.75 -33.24 -32.12
CA GLY A 419 4.17 -33.43 -33.50
C GLY A 419 5.61 -33.93 -33.53
N ARG A 420 5.79 -35.24 -33.75
CA ARG A 420 6.93 -35.83 -34.47
C ARG A 420 6.49 -37.11 -35.18
N ASN A 421 6.68 -37.10 -36.49
CA ASN A 421 6.26 -38.11 -37.45
C ASN A 421 6.98 -39.46 -37.31
N GLY A 422 6.26 -40.52 -37.69
CA GLY A 422 6.77 -41.61 -38.54
C GLY A 422 7.30 -42.86 -37.82
N GLU A 423 6.54 -43.96 -37.85
CA GLU A 423 6.79 -45.09 -38.78
C GLU A 423 5.89 -46.31 -38.45
N THR A 424 5.49 -46.98 -39.52
CA THR A 424 4.60 -48.14 -39.61
C THR A 424 5.32 -49.47 -39.33
N ALA A 425 4.69 -50.40 -38.59
CA ALA A 425 4.90 -51.84 -38.76
C ALA A 425 3.75 -52.68 -38.16
N THR A 426 3.47 -53.81 -38.80
CA THR A 426 2.27 -54.66 -38.73
C THR A 426 2.45 -55.97 -37.93
N GLY A 427 1.49 -56.28 -37.02
CA GLY A 427 0.98 -57.61 -36.60
C GLY A 427 1.87 -58.61 -35.82
N PRO A 428 1.34 -59.74 -35.31
CA PRO A 428 0.06 -59.95 -34.59
C PRO A 428 0.17 -60.81 -33.28
N THR A 429 -0.89 -60.75 -32.46
CA THR A 429 -1.40 -61.76 -31.47
C THR A 429 -0.48 -62.38 -30.40
N SER A 430 -0.81 -62.14 -29.12
CA SER A 430 -1.15 -63.20 -28.14
C SER A 430 -1.66 -62.62 -26.82
N ASN A 431 -2.73 -63.24 -26.31
CA ASN A 431 -3.32 -63.02 -24.99
C ASN A 431 -2.27 -63.06 -23.88
N GLU A 432 -2.33 -62.09 -22.96
CA GLU A 432 -2.22 -62.38 -21.53
C GLU A 432 -2.84 -61.25 -20.71
N SER A 433 -3.81 -61.66 -19.90
CA SER A 433 -4.54 -60.87 -18.92
C SER A 433 -3.60 -60.21 -17.93
N ASN A 434 -3.54 -58.88 -17.94
CA ASN A 434 -3.14 -58.07 -16.80
C ASN A 434 -4.18 -56.97 -16.61
N ASN A 435 -4.96 -57.09 -15.53
CA ASN A 435 -5.71 -55.99 -14.93
C ASN A 435 -4.71 -54.92 -14.48
N LEU A 436 -4.29 -54.05 -15.40
CA LEU A 436 -3.77 -52.74 -15.06
C LEU A 436 -4.98 -51.82 -14.91
N GLN A 437 -5.51 -51.79 -13.69
CA GLN A 437 -6.42 -50.74 -13.26
C GLN A 437 -5.59 -49.44 -13.24
N CYS A 438 -5.55 -48.76 -14.38
CA CYS A 438 -5.02 -47.42 -14.48
C CYS A 438 -5.88 -46.53 -13.58
N SER A 439 -5.33 -46.09 -12.45
CA SER A 439 -5.97 -45.14 -11.57
C SER A 439 -6.11 -43.81 -12.32
N PHE A 440 -7.25 -43.58 -12.95
CA PHE A 440 -7.56 -42.30 -13.58
C PHE A 440 -7.69 -41.25 -12.48
N ALA A 441 -6.91 -40.17 -12.57
CA ALA A 441 -7.04 -39.04 -11.66
C ALA A 441 -8.27 -38.21 -12.08
N GLU A 442 -9.40 -38.46 -11.43
CA GLU A 442 -10.62 -37.67 -11.58
C GLU A 442 -10.46 -36.36 -10.78
N ILE A 443 -10.67 -35.21 -11.44
CA ILE A 443 -10.60 -33.91 -10.78
C ILE A 443 -12.02 -33.39 -10.59
N SER A 444 -12.41 -33.12 -9.35
CA SER A 444 -13.71 -32.53 -9.03
C SER A 444 -13.56 -31.19 -8.30
N PHE A 445 -14.32 -30.19 -8.73
CA PHE A 445 -14.37 -28.86 -8.10
C PHE A 445 -15.77 -28.24 -8.18
N SER A 446 -16.05 -27.24 -7.35
CA SER A 446 -17.33 -26.53 -7.31
C SER A 446 -17.10 -25.05 -7.61
N VAL A 447 -17.94 -24.44 -8.45
CA VAL A 447 -17.90 -23.02 -8.78
C VAL A 447 -19.23 -22.38 -8.44
N SER A 448 -19.23 -21.36 -7.59
CA SER A 448 -20.44 -20.72 -7.08
C SER A 448 -20.50 -19.23 -7.37
N VAL A 449 -21.71 -18.69 -7.51
CA VAL A 449 -21.97 -17.27 -7.81
C VAL A 449 -22.74 -16.63 -6.66
N TYR A 450 -22.24 -15.52 -6.12
CA TYR A 450 -22.88 -14.81 -5.01
C TYR A 450 -22.91 -13.31 -5.25
N GLU A 451 -23.97 -12.64 -4.80
CA GLU A 451 -24.02 -11.17 -4.78
C GLU A 451 -23.36 -10.65 -3.50
N GLN A 452 -22.24 -9.93 -3.63
CA GLN A 452 -21.48 -9.46 -2.48
C GLN A 452 -21.97 -8.10 -1.97
N ILE A 453 -22.38 -7.24 -2.90
CA ILE A 453 -23.07 -5.96 -2.68
C ILE A 453 -24.05 -5.77 -3.85
N PRO A 454 -25.11 -4.94 -3.69
CA PRO A 454 -26.11 -4.75 -4.74
C PRO A 454 -25.49 -4.44 -6.11
N GLY A 455 -25.66 -5.34 -7.08
CA GLY A 455 -25.15 -5.21 -8.44
C GLY A 455 -23.70 -5.68 -8.68
N THR A 456 -23.06 -6.35 -7.71
CA THR A 456 -21.73 -6.96 -7.88
C THR A 456 -21.80 -8.46 -7.63
N LEU A 457 -21.50 -9.25 -8.68
CA LEU A 457 -21.50 -10.71 -8.61
C LEU A 457 -20.07 -11.24 -8.47
N LEU A 458 -19.90 -12.14 -7.52
CA LEU A 458 -18.66 -12.80 -7.16
C LEU A 458 -18.73 -14.26 -7.61
N VAL A 459 -17.71 -14.72 -8.35
CA VAL A 459 -17.57 -16.13 -8.73
C VAL A 459 -16.47 -16.77 -7.89
N LYS A 460 -16.77 -17.89 -7.26
CA LYS A 460 -15.93 -18.59 -6.28
C LYS A 460 -15.68 -20.03 -6.70
N GLY A 461 -14.43 -20.42 -6.91
CA GLY A 461 -14.03 -21.80 -7.18
C GLY A 461 -13.51 -22.52 -5.93
N VAL A 462 -13.89 -23.79 -5.75
CA VAL A 462 -13.54 -24.65 -4.61
C VAL A 462 -13.06 -26.01 -5.12
N PHE A 463 -11.84 -26.40 -4.79
CA PHE A 463 -11.36 -27.75 -5.10
C PHE A 463 -11.92 -28.75 -4.08
N LEU A 464 -12.44 -29.89 -4.55
CA LEU A 464 -13.06 -30.89 -3.67
C LEU A 464 -12.06 -31.95 -3.17
N ASP A 465 -10.88 -32.09 -3.79
CA ASP A 465 -9.89 -33.13 -3.45
C ASP A 465 -8.43 -32.63 -3.28
N LYS A 466 -8.10 -32.01 -2.15
CA LYS A 466 -6.88 -31.18 -1.99
C LYS A 466 -5.51 -31.89 -2.18
N GLU A 467 -5.46 -33.22 -2.28
CA GLU A 467 -4.22 -33.99 -2.43
C GLU A 467 -3.86 -34.36 -3.88
N ASN A 468 -4.68 -33.94 -4.85
CA ASN A 468 -4.45 -34.29 -6.26
C ASN A 468 -3.33 -33.42 -6.90
N PRO A 469 -2.25 -34.03 -7.44
CA PRO A 469 -1.11 -33.30 -8.05
C PRO A 469 -1.47 -32.47 -9.29
N LEU A 470 -2.70 -32.61 -9.82
CA LEU A 470 -3.19 -31.90 -11.00
C LEU A 470 -3.77 -30.50 -10.70
N ALA A 471 -3.58 -29.96 -9.50
CA ALA A 471 -4.02 -28.61 -9.11
C ALA A 471 -3.54 -27.48 -10.06
N GLY A 472 -2.43 -27.69 -10.78
CA GLY A 472 -1.95 -26.76 -11.82
C GLY A 472 -2.87 -26.65 -13.04
N MET A 473 -3.53 -27.73 -13.45
CA MET A 473 -4.48 -27.71 -14.58
C MET A 473 -5.74 -26.91 -14.25
N PHE A 474 -6.18 -26.96 -12.99
CA PHE A 474 -7.31 -26.19 -12.49
C PHE A 474 -7.06 -24.67 -12.60
N MET A 475 -5.86 -24.20 -12.26
CA MET A 475 -5.51 -22.79 -12.37
C MET A 475 -5.55 -22.29 -13.82
N SER A 476 -5.07 -23.11 -14.77
CA SER A 476 -5.14 -22.79 -16.20
C SER A 476 -6.59 -22.67 -16.69
N LEU A 477 -7.45 -23.62 -16.28
CA LEU A 477 -8.86 -23.65 -16.68
C LEU A 477 -9.65 -22.47 -16.08
N LEU A 478 -9.35 -22.05 -14.85
CA LEU A 478 -9.97 -20.88 -14.23
C LEU A 478 -9.55 -19.56 -14.88
N LEU A 479 -8.29 -19.42 -15.29
CA LEU A 479 -7.82 -18.24 -16.04
C LEU A 479 -8.51 -18.15 -17.40
N GLN A 480 -8.69 -19.28 -18.08
CA GLN A 480 -9.45 -19.34 -19.33
C GLN A 480 -10.94 -19.01 -19.11
N LEU A 481 -11.52 -19.46 -17.99
CA LEU A 481 -12.90 -19.13 -17.62
C LEU A 481 -13.09 -17.64 -17.39
N GLU A 482 -12.17 -17.00 -16.65
CA GLU A 482 -12.19 -15.56 -16.39
C GLU A 482 -12.20 -14.76 -17.71
N GLU A 483 -11.28 -15.05 -18.62
CA GLU A 483 -11.20 -14.38 -19.91
C GLU A 483 -12.42 -14.65 -20.80
N ALA A 484 -12.94 -15.89 -20.77
CA ALA A 484 -14.15 -16.25 -21.51
C ALA A 484 -15.38 -15.46 -21.02
N LEU A 485 -15.57 -15.37 -19.70
CA LEU A 485 -16.70 -14.65 -19.11
C LEU A 485 -16.58 -13.14 -19.37
N LYS A 486 -15.39 -12.54 -19.20
CA LYS A 486 -15.16 -11.14 -19.56
C LYS A 486 -15.52 -10.87 -21.01
N LYS A 487 -15.00 -11.67 -21.94
CA LYS A 487 -15.27 -11.53 -23.37
C LYS A 487 -16.75 -11.70 -23.70
N GLU A 488 -17.41 -12.68 -23.12
CA GLU A 488 -18.84 -12.96 -23.36
C GLU A 488 -19.71 -11.78 -22.90
N PHE A 489 -19.53 -11.29 -21.68
CA PHE A 489 -20.38 -10.23 -21.13
C PHE A 489 -20.03 -8.85 -21.69
N LEU A 490 -18.77 -8.58 -22.06
CA LEU A 490 -18.39 -7.38 -22.82
C LEU A 490 -19.01 -7.37 -24.22
N ASN A 491 -19.01 -8.50 -24.94
CA ASN A 491 -19.65 -8.59 -26.25
C ASN A 491 -21.19 -8.49 -26.18
N LYS A 492 -21.81 -8.94 -25.08
CA LYS A 492 -23.25 -8.76 -24.85
C LYS A 492 -23.62 -7.31 -24.53
N LEU A 493 -22.69 -6.53 -23.95
CA LEU A 493 -22.85 -5.10 -23.74
C LEU A 493 -22.68 -4.31 -25.05
N SER A 494 -21.76 -4.71 -25.93
CA SER A 494 -21.49 -3.98 -27.19
C SER A 494 -22.51 -4.25 -28.31
N ARG A 495 -23.36 -5.27 -28.17
CA ARG A 495 -24.39 -5.67 -29.15
C ARG A 495 -25.80 -5.16 -28.81
N ARG A 496 -25.93 -4.36 -27.75
CA ARG A 496 -27.20 -3.82 -27.27
C ARG A 496 -27.30 -2.32 -27.51
#